data_AF-A0A352NW38-F1
#
_entry.id   AF-A0A352NW38-F1
#
_cell.length_a   1.000
_cell.length_b   1.000
_cell.length_c   1.000
_cell.angle_alpha   90.00
_cell.angle_beta   90.00
_cell.angle_gamma   90.00
#
_symmetry.space_group_name_H-M   'P 1'
#
loop_
_entity.id
_entity.type
_entity.pdbx_description
1 polymer ?
#
loop_
_entity_poly.entity_id
_entity_poly.type
_entity_poly.pdbx_seq_one_letter_code
_entity_poly.pdbx_strand_id
1 'polypeptide(L)' 'LLTIYLSMLDTEQERQKMTDLYEEHKYALLNYVMTIIRNQDMAEDAVHNAFISIIEKKKNI' A
#
# COMPACT_ATOMS: atom_id res chain seq x y z
N LEU A 1 1.92 -8.72 -0.68
CA LEU A 1 0.90 -7.64 -0.62
C LEU A 1 0.67 -6.98 -1.99
N LEU A 2 1.72 -6.62 -2.74
CA LEU A 2 1.57 -5.96 -4.06
C LEU A 2 0.58 -6.64 -5.01
N THR A 3 0.65 -7.95 -5.18
CA THR A 3 -0.27 -8.70 -6.08
C THR A 3 -1.74 -8.50 -5.73
N ILE A 4 -2.07 -8.34 -4.43
CA ILE A 4 -3.43 -8.05 -3.97
C ILE A 4 -3.85 -6.68 -4.50
N TYR A 5 -3.01 -5.65 -4.33
CA TYR A 5 -3.27 -4.30 -4.83
C TYR A 5 -3.44 -4.26 -6.35
N LEU A 6 -2.61 -4.99 -7.10
CA LEU A 6 -2.70 -5.03 -8.56
C LEU A 6 -3.99 -5.68 -9.05
N SER A 7 -4.48 -6.70 -8.34
CA SER A 7 -5.76 -7.36 -8.67
C SER A 7 -6.98 -6.44 -8.49
N MET A 8 -6.84 -5.36 -7.71
CA MET A 8 -7.90 -4.38 -7.49
C MET A 8 -7.94 -3.28 -8.56
N LEU A 9 -7.04 -3.27 -9.53
CA LEU A 9 -6.87 -2.19 -10.52
C LEU A 9 -7.18 -2.69 -11.93
N ASP A 10 -7.98 -1.90 -12.65
CA ASP A 10 -8.57 -2.34 -13.92
C ASP A 10 -7.59 -2.19 -15.10
N THR A 11 -6.79 -1.11 -15.12
CA THR A 11 -5.89 -0.83 -16.25
C THR A 11 -4.41 -1.01 -15.91
N GLU A 12 -3.62 -1.30 -16.95
CA GLU A 12 -2.18 -1.53 -16.81
C GLU A 12 -1.43 -0.30 -16.30
N GLN A 13 -1.86 0.89 -16.73
CA GLN A 13 -1.26 2.15 -16.26
C GLN A 13 -1.42 2.33 -14.75
N GLU A 14 -2.52 1.84 -14.18
CA GLU A 14 -2.79 1.94 -12.75
C GLU A 14 -1.97 0.93 -11.97
N ARG A 15 -1.85 -0.29 -12.49
CA ARG A 15 -0.99 -1.33 -11.94
C ARG A 15 0.47 -0.89 -11.91
N GLN A 16 0.95 -0.23 -12.97
CA GLN A 16 2.30 0.32 -12.99
C GLN A 16 2.48 1.42 -11.93
N LYS A 17 1.58 2.41 -11.87
CA LYS A 17 1.64 3.48 -10.85
C LYS A 17 1.63 2.93 -9.43
N MET A 18 0.82 1.90 -9.16
CA MET A 18 0.76 1.25 -7.86
C MET A 18 2.05 0.48 -7.54
N THR A 19 2.63 -0.18 -8.54
CA THR A 19 3.92 -0.88 -8.40
C THR A 19 5.03 0.10 -8.04
N ASP A 20 5.13 1.21 -8.76
CA ASP A 20 6.14 2.24 -8.52
C ASP A 20 5.99 2.81 -7.10
N LEU A 21 4.77 3.19 -6.72
CA LEU A 21 4.45 3.72 -5.38
C LEU A 21 4.82 2.71 -4.28
N TYR A 22 4.43 1.45 -4.44
CA TYR A 22 4.67 0.41 -3.44
C TYR A 22 6.16 0.12 -3.27
N GLU A 23 6.90 -0.09 -4.37
CA GLU A 23 8.33 -0.40 -4.30
C GLU A 23 9.15 0.76 -3.74
N GLU A 24 8.80 2.00 -4.09
CA GLU A 24 9.49 3.20 -3.59
C GLU A 24 9.25 3.43 -2.08
N HIS A 25 8.04 3.13 -1.58
CA HIS A 25 7.63 3.59 -0.23
C HIS A 25 7.46 2.47 0.81
N LYS A 26 7.34 1.19 0.44
CA LYS A 26 6.96 0.12 1.39
C LYS A 26 7.87 0.01 2.62
N TYR A 27 9.19 0.11 2.44
CA TYR A 27 10.13 0.00 3.56
C TYR A 27 10.17 1.27 4.40
N ALA A 28 10.10 2.45 3.77
CA ALA A 28 10.06 3.72 4.48
C ALA A 28 8.81 3.83 5.36
N LEU A 29 7.65 3.45 4.82
CA LEU A 29 6.38 3.40 5.56
C LEU A 29 6.42 2.38 6.69
N LEU A 30 6.86 1.15 6.42
CA LEU A 30 6.94 0.12 7.45
C LEU A 30 7.89 0.53 8.59
N ASN A 31 9.08 1.05 8.26
CA ASN A 31 10.02 1.54 9.26
C ASN A 31 9.43 2.67 10.09
N TYR A 32 8.76 3.64 9.45
CA TYR A 32 8.12 4.74 10.14
C TYR A 32 7.03 4.26 11.09
N VAL A 33 6.10 3.41 10.61
CA VAL A 33 5.01 2.88 11.43
C VAL A 33 5.53 2.01 12.56
N MET A 34 6.60 1.25 12.35
CA MET A 34 7.28 0.46 13.39
C MET A 34 7.80 1.33 14.53
N THR A 35 8.19 2.59 14.28
CA THR A 35 8.61 3.52 15.35
C THR A 35 7.46 3.91 16.29
N ILE A 36 6.23 3.85 15.79
CA ILE A 36 5.00 4.26 16.49
C ILE A 36 4.34 3.04 17.17
N ILE A 37 4.04 2.01 16.38
CA ILE A 37 3.23 0.85 16.80
C ILE A 37 4.06 -0.19 17.57
N ARG A 38 5.37 -0.30 17.28
CA ARG A 38 6.32 -1.22 17.93
C ARG A 38 5.86 -2.68 17.97
N ASN A 39 5.00 -3.07 17.05
CA ASN A 39 4.54 -4.43 16.80
C ASN A 39 4.53 -4.64 15.29
N GLN A 40 5.22 -5.68 14.82
CA GLN A 40 5.44 -5.91 13.40
C GLN A 40 4.14 -6.20 12.65
N ASP A 41 3.33 -7.14 13.15
CA ASP A 41 2.09 -7.54 12.50
C ASP A 41 1.13 -6.35 12.38
N MET A 42 0.96 -5.58 13.46
CA MET A 42 0.12 -4.37 13.45
C MET A 42 0.68 -3.26 12.54
N ALA A 43 2.00 -3.16 12.41
CA ALA A 43 2.62 -2.19 11.50
C ALA A 43 2.43 -2.57 10.04
N GLU A 44 2.58 -3.86 9.71
CA GLU A 44 2.29 -4.40 8.38
C GLU A 44 0.82 -4.20 8.01
N ASP A 45 -0.11 -4.45 8.94
CA ASP A 45 -1.54 -4.22 8.76
C ASP A 45 -1.87 -2.73 8.53
N ALA A 46 -1.26 -1.83 9.30
CA ALA A 46 -1.48 -0.40 9.14
C ALA A 46 -0.99 0.11 7.78
N VAL A 47 0.19 -0.35 7.33
CA VAL A 47 0.71 -0.03 5.99
C VAL A 47 -0.19 -0.63 4.91
N HIS A 48 -0.67 -1.86 5.09
CA HIS A 48 -1.60 -2.50 4.17
C HIS A 48 -2.89 -1.68 3.99
N ASN A 49 -3.52 -1.29 5.10
CA ASN A 49 -4.74 -0.50 5.10
C ASN A 49 -4.55 0.87 4.42
N ALA A 50 -3.37 1.48 4.54
CA ALA A 50 -3.06 2.72 3.84
C ALA A 50 -3.06 2.55 2.31
N PHE A 51 -2.44 1.48 1.79
CA PHE A 51 -2.45 1.19 0.36
C PHE A 51 -3.86 0.87 -0.16
N ILE A 52 -4.65 0.09 0.59
CA ILE A 52 -6.07 -0.17 0.24
C ILE A 52 -6.86 1.14 0.17
N SER A 53 -6.70 2.03 1.15
CA SER A 53 -7.38 3.33 1.17
C SER A 53 -7.05 4.22 -0.04
N ILE A 54 -5.80 4.16 -0.54
CA ILE A 54 -5.39 4.88 -1.75
C ILE A 54 -6.14 4.35 -2.98
N ILE A 55 -6.26 3.03 -3.10
CA ILE A 55 -6.97 2.37 -4.21
C ILE A 55 -8.47 2.70 -4.17
N GLU A 56 -9.09 2.61 -2.99
CA GLU A 56 -10.52 2.87 -2.82
C GLU A 56 -10.88 4.34 -3.11
N LYS A 57 -10.07 5.29 -2.62
CA LYS A 57 -10.28 6.72 -2.94
C LYS A 57 -10.27 7.00 -4.42
N LYS A 58 -9.44 6.26 -5.17
CA LYS A 58 -9.38 6.40 -6.62
C LYS A 58 -10.62 5.83 -7.33
N LYS A 59 -11.20 4.74 -6.83
CA LYS A 59 -12.43 4.15 -7.40
C LYS A 59 -13.68 5.00 -7.17
N ASN A 60 -13.65 5.84 -6.14
CA ASN A 60 -14.77 6.70 -5.77
C ASN A 60 -14.74 8.10 -6.43
N ILE A 61 -13.84 8.31 -7.40
CA ILE A 61 -13.72 9.54 -8.23
C ILE A 61 -13.96 9.13 -9.68
#